data_AF-A0A8T6MBU3-F1
#
_entry.id   AF-A0A8T6MBU3-F1
#
_cell.length_a   1.000
_cell.length_b   1.000
_cell.length_c   1.000
_cell.angle_alpha   90.00
_cell.angle_beta   90.00
_cell.angle_gamma   90.00
#
_symmetry.space_group_name_H-M   'P 1'
#
loop_
_entity.id
_entity.type
_entity.pdbx_description
1 polymer ?
#
loop_
_entity_poly.entity_id
_entity_poly.type
_entity_poly.pdbx_seq_one_letter_code
_entity_poly.pdbx_strand_id
1 'polypeptide(L)'
;MSKLFVKTYGCTLNKKDTENVVKEHNFTEEFSEIKKADYIFINTCGVKEQTQTKILNFLKKLNENKIPQEKIIIFGCLVNIDK
;
A
#
# COMPACT_ATOMS: atom_id res chain seq x y z
N MET A 1 -1.79 -1.77 -19.50
CA MET A 1 -1.36 -0.99 -18.32
C MET A 1 -1.50 -1.89 -17.12
N SER A 2 -0.49 -1.94 -16.25
CA SER A 2 -0.54 -2.74 -15.03
C SER A 2 -1.49 -2.09 -14.03
N LYS A 3 -2.28 -2.91 -13.35
CA LYS A 3 -3.27 -2.47 -12.35
C LYS A 3 -2.60 -2.35 -10.99
N LEU A 4 -2.70 -1.18 -10.40
CA LEU A 4 -2.08 -0.87 -9.12
C LEU A 4 -3.14 -0.54 -8.09
N PHE A 5 -3.16 -1.27 -6.97
CA PHE A 5 -3.90 -0.86 -5.79
C PHE A 5 -2.97 -0.09 -4.85
N VAL A 6 -3.37 1.11 -4.43
CA VAL A 6 -2.59 1.94 -3.52
C VAL A 6 -3.29 2.08 -2.17
N LYS A 7 -2.55 1.86 -1.08
CA LYS A 7 -2.97 2.20 0.28
C LYS A 7 -1.93 3.07 0.97
N THR A 8 -2.31 4.30 1.28
CA THR A 8 -1.44 5.23 2.00
C THR A 8 -1.84 5.32 3.46
N TYR A 9 -0.85 5.08 4.32
CA TYR A 9 -0.89 5.19 5.78
C TYR A 9 0.09 6.30 6.20
N GLY A 10 -0.23 7.55 5.88
CA GLY A 10 0.66 8.69 6.08
C GLY A 10 -0.02 10.05 5.98
N CYS A 11 0.75 11.09 5.64
CA CYS A 11 0.25 12.46 5.50
C CYS A 11 -0.08 12.80 4.03
N THR A 12 -0.49 14.05 3.78
CA THR A 12 -0.79 14.56 2.43
C THR A 12 0.41 14.44 1.48
N LEU A 13 1.63 14.50 1.99
CA LEU A 13 2.85 14.31 1.20
C LEU A 13 2.94 12.90 0.63
N ASN A 14 2.77 11.85 1.46
CA ASN A 14 2.78 10.46 1.01
C ASN A 14 1.70 10.19 -0.07
N LYS A 15 0.55 10.86 0.03
CA LYS A 15 -0.51 10.74 -0.98
C LYS A 15 -0.03 11.29 -2.32
N LYS A 16 0.52 12.51 -2.32
CA LYS A 16 1.06 13.16 -3.53
C LYS A 16 2.20 12.35 -4.17
N ASP A 17 3.12 11.83 -3.35
CA ASP A 17 4.22 11.00 -3.85
C ASP A 17 3.69 9.75 -4.54
N THR A 18 2.64 9.14 -3.99
CA THR A 18 2.07 7.93 -4.58
C THR A 18 1.29 8.23 -5.87
N GLU A 19 0.57 9.35 -5.94
CA GLU A 19 -0.07 9.82 -7.16
C GLU A 19 0.94 10.11 -8.28
N ASN A 20 2.13 10.61 -7.95
CA ASN A 20 3.20 10.82 -8.93
C ASN A 20 3.74 9.50 -9.48
N VAL A 21 4.01 8.51 -8.63
CA VAL A 21 4.49 7.18 -9.04
C VAL A 21 3.49 6.49 -9.98
N VAL A 22 2.19 6.60 -9.69
CA VAL A 22 1.12 6.08 -10.56
C VAL A 22 1.22 6.69 -11.97
N LYS A 23 1.38 8.01 -12.05
CA LYS A 23 1.45 8.76 -13.32
C LYS A 23 2.74 8.48 -14.08
N GLU A 24 3.89 8.55 -13.42
CA GLU A 24 5.21 8.37 -14.04
C GLU A 24 5.38 6.98 -14.66
N HIS A 25 4.80 5.95 -14.04
CA HIS A 25 4.87 4.58 -14.52
C HIS A 25 3.64 4.11 -15.32
N ASN A 26 2.71 5.01 -15.64
CA ASN A 26 1.47 4.70 -16.38
C ASN A 26 0.67 3.53 -15.77
N PHE A 27 0.59 3.47 -14.45
CA PHE A 27 -0.27 2.51 -13.75
C PHE A 27 -1.73 2.91 -13.88
N THR A 28 -2.62 1.93 -13.93
CA THR A 28 -4.07 2.16 -13.76
C THR A 28 -4.42 1.90 -12.31
N GLU A 29 -4.91 2.93 -11.59
CA GLU A 29 -5.37 2.73 -10.22
C GLU A 29 -6.63 1.85 -10.19
N GLU A 30 -6.54 0.75 -9.44
CA GLU A 30 -7.64 -0.19 -9.22
C GLU A 30 -8.18 0.01 -7.82
N PHE A 31 -9.37 0.59 -7.71
CA PHE A 31 -10.03 0.85 -6.42
C PHE A 31 -11.12 -0.15 -6.08
N SER A 32 -11.61 -0.90 -7.08
CA SER A 32 -12.81 -1.72 -6.93
C SER A 32 -12.50 -3.07 -6.28
N GLU A 33 -11.38 -3.71 -6.65
CA GLU A 33 -11.04 -5.04 -6.17
C GLU A 33 -9.52 -5.25 -6.05
N ILE A 34 -9.04 -5.37 -4.81
CA ILE A 34 -7.62 -5.60 -4.52
C ILE A 34 -7.07 -6.90 -5.15
N LYS A 35 -7.95 -7.89 -5.39
CA LYS A 35 -7.61 -9.16 -6.03
C LYS A 35 -7.28 -9.04 -7.51
N LYS A 36 -7.84 -8.02 -8.18
CA LYS A 36 -7.60 -7.73 -9.60
C LYS A 36 -6.33 -6.92 -9.85
N ALA A 37 -5.68 -6.44 -8.80
CA ALA A 37 -4.44 -5.70 -8.92
C ALA A 37 -3.27 -6.62 -9.27
N ASP A 38 -2.39 -6.13 -10.15
CA ASP A 38 -1.11 -6.75 -10.46
C ASP A 38 -0.11 -6.45 -9.34
N TYR A 39 -0.16 -5.23 -8.79
CA TYR A 39 0.68 -4.76 -7.70
C TYR A 39 -0.15 -4.09 -6.60
N ILE A 40 0.31 -4.19 -5.35
CA ILE A 40 -0.31 -3.57 -4.17
C ILE A 40 0.74 -2.75 -3.46
N PHE A 41 0.57 -1.43 -3.48
CA PHE A 41 1.49 -0.47 -2.89
C PHE A 41 0.97 0.00 -1.54
N ILE A 42 1.74 -0.24 -0.47
CA ILE A 42 1.42 0.19 0.89
C ILE A 42 2.47 1.22 1.31
N ASN A 43 2.10 2.51 1.23
CA ASN A 43 2.97 3.61 1.63
C ASN A 43 2.76 3.92 3.13
N THR A 44 3.79 3.74 3.94
CA THR A 44 3.72 3.79 5.41
C THR A 44 4.47 5.00 5.97
N CYS A 45 3.97 5.57 7.07
CA CYS A 45 4.59 6.68 7.78
C CYS A 45 4.70 6.34 9.26
N GLY A 46 5.91 6.51 9.83
CA GLY A 46 6.21 6.24 11.23
C GLY A 46 5.81 7.36 12.20
N VAL A 47 5.24 8.46 11.71
CA VAL A 47 4.99 9.66 12.53
C VAL A 47 3.81 9.47 13.51
N LYS A 48 2.92 8.50 13.26
CA LYS A 48 1.73 8.25 14.09
C LYS A 48 1.67 6.79 14.54
N GLU A 49 1.89 6.52 15.83
CA GLU A 49 1.85 5.17 16.43
C GLU A 49 0.55 4.40 16.11
N GLN A 50 -0.60 5.07 16.13
CA GLN A 50 -1.91 4.46 15.81
C GLN A 50 -2.01 3.91 14.37
N THR A 51 -1.04 4.23 13.52
CA THR A 51 -0.98 3.77 12.13
C THR A 51 -0.46 2.35 12.03
N GLN A 52 0.41 1.92 12.95
CA GLN A 52 1.01 0.58 12.96
C GLN A 52 -0.06 -0.51 13.06
N THR A 53 -0.98 -0.39 14.03
CA THR A 53 -2.10 -1.34 14.20
C THR A 53 -2.99 -1.40 12.95
N LYS A 54 -3.20 -0.27 12.26
CA LYS A 54 -3.99 -0.23 11.02
C LYS A 54 -3.28 -0.93 9.86
N ILE A 55 -1.96 -0.77 9.74
CA ILE A 55 -1.14 -1.45 8.75
C ILE A 55 -1.17 -2.96 9.02
N LEU A 56 -0.91 -3.39 10.27
CA LEU A 56 -0.94 -4.80 10.67
C LEU A 56 -2.30 -5.46 10.39
N ASN A 57 -3.40 -4.79 10.75
CA ASN A 57 -4.74 -5.28 10.46
C ASN A 57 -5.01 -5.40 8.96
N PHE A 58 -4.47 -4.49 8.15
CA PHE A 58 -4.61 -4.56 6.70
C PHE A 58 -3.80 -5.71 6.10
N LEU A 59 -2.54 -5.89 6.53
CA LEU A 59 -1.71 -7.04 6.12
C LEU A 59 -2.37 -8.37 6.48
N LYS A 60 -2.99 -8.46 7.67
CA LYS A 60 -3.78 -9.64 8.09
C LYS A 60 -4.94 -9.89 7.11
N LYS A 61 -5.69 -8.85 6.73
CA LYS A 61 -6.76 -8.98 5.73
C LYS A 61 -6.24 -9.42 4.36
N LEU A 62 -5.07 -8.95 3.92
CA LEU A 62 -4.47 -9.42 2.66
C LEU A 62 -4.16 -10.93 2.72
N ASN A 63 -3.60 -11.39 3.85
CA ASN A 63 -3.33 -12.81 4.07
C ASN A 63 -4.62 -13.65 4.10
N GLU A 64 -5.65 -13.20 4.82
CA GLU A 64 -6.98 -13.85 4.86
C GLU A 64 -7.62 -13.94 3.47
N ASN A 65 -7.41 -12.92 2.63
CA ASN A 65 -7.86 -12.90 1.24
C ASN A 65 -6.98 -13.70 0.27
N LYS A 66 -5.94 -14.37 0.78
CA LYS A 66 -4.95 -15.15 0.01
C LYS A 66 -4.28 -14.32 -1.08
N ILE A 67 -4.00 -13.05 -0.79
CA ILE A 67 -3.27 -12.19 -1.70
C ILE A 67 -1.80 -12.65 -1.72
N PRO A 68 -1.23 -12.93 -2.90
CA PRO A 68 0.16 -13.36 -3.00
C PRO A 68 1.11 -12.29 -2.47
N GLN A 69 2.10 -12.69 -1.66
CA GLN A 69 3.02 -11.76 -1.02
C GLN A 69 3.93 -11.05 -2.03
N GLU A 70 4.24 -11.71 -3.14
CA GLU A 70 5.03 -11.16 -4.25
C GLU A 70 4.35 -9.97 -4.94
N LYS A 71 3.04 -9.78 -4.77
CA LYS A 71 2.31 -8.61 -5.27
C LYS A 71 2.41 -7.40 -4.34
N ILE A 72 2.83 -7.60 -3.09
CA ILE A 72 2.76 -6.57 -2.05
C ILE A 72 4.10 -5.86 -1.93
N ILE A 73 4.09 -4.55 -2.13
CA ILE A 73 5.24 -3.66 -1.98
C ILE A 73 4.94 -2.68 -0.87
N ILE A 74 5.72 -2.76 0.22
CA ILE A 74 5.63 -1.86 1.37
C ILE A 74 6.82 -0.90 1.29
N PHE A 75 6.55 0.39 1.36
CA PHE A 75 7.57 1.44 1.31
C PHE A 75 7.19 2.62 2.20
N GLY A 76 8.08 3.59 2.34
CA GLY A 76 7.92 4.74 3.23
C GLY A 76 8.80 4.65 4.47
N CYS A 77 8.45 5.37 5.54
CA CYS A 77 9.31 5.50 6.71
C CYS A 77 9.17 4.34 7.72
N LEU A 78 8.11 3.54 7.62
CA LEU A 78 7.81 2.47 8.57
C LEU A 78 7.73 1.12 7.86
N VAL A 79 8.86 0.70 7.30
CA VAL A 79 8.99 -0.58 6.57
C VAL A 79 9.18 -1.74 7.54
N ASN A 80 9.94 -1.51 8.62
CA ASN A 80 10.09 -2.47 9.71
C ASN A 80 9.06 -2.14 10.78
N ILE A 81 8.10 -3.05 10.97
CA ILE A 81 7.15 -3.00 12.07
C ILE A 81 7.56 -4.09 13.04
N ASP A 82 8.19 -3.69 14.14
CA ASP A 82 8.51 -4.60 15.23
C ASP A 82 7.20 -5.14 15.83
N LYS A 83 7.15 -6.45 16.05
CA LYS A 83 5.97 -7.16 16.58
C LYS A 83 5.85 -7.00 18.09
#